data_AF-A0A937T407-F1
#
_entry.id   AF-A0A937T407-F1
#
_cell.length_a   1.000
_cell.length_b   1.000
_cell.length_c   1.000
_cell.angle_alpha   90.00
_cell.angle_beta   90.00
_cell.angle_gamma   90.00
#
_symmetry.space_group_name_H-M   'P 1'
#
loop_
_entity.id
_entity.type
_entity.pdbx_description
1 polymer ?
#
loop_
_entity_poly.entity_id
_entity_poly.type
_entity_poly.pdbx_seq_one_letter_code
_entity_poly.pdbx_strand_id
1 'polypeptide(L)'
;MDWNNDGEKDLLSGDTRGQIWLYLNTGTQEEPKLATGVRVEADGKPIVGIRRKSGVTLDPDALIGIYSKIHFADWNGDGLGDLLVGQTGPGGHDVLFYQNIGTENEPKFGKPEPLELPGPGMSRPSPYLVDWDGDGKLDIVFGTENPPLYFFRNVGTEENPKLEPGKRINLVADEFGKGSRCRIDLTDWNNDGKLDMLVGNFYSYKRPMGGNVWLFLGK
;
A
#
# COMPACT_ATOMS: atom_id res chain seq x y z
N MET A 1 -9.40 -3.15 8.09
CA MET A 1 -10.24 -2.16 7.38
C MET A 1 -11.67 -2.62 7.49
N ASP A 2 -12.68 -1.80 7.26
CA ASP A 2 -14.07 -2.24 7.21
C ASP A 2 -14.45 -2.41 5.73
N TRP A 3 -14.63 -3.65 5.26
CA TRP A 3 -14.76 -3.96 3.82
C TRP A 3 -16.18 -3.68 3.32
N ASN A 4 -17.15 -4.04 4.15
CA ASN A 4 -18.56 -4.08 3.84
C ASN A 4 -19.35 -3.05 4.66
N ASN A 5 -18.65 -2.12 5.30
CA ASN A 5 -19.19 -1.00 6.08
C ASN A 5 -20.19 -1.47 7.15
N ASP A 6 -19.88 -2.60 7.79
CA ASP A 6 -20.72 -3.14 8.87
C ASP A 6 -20.27 -2.70 10.27
N GLY A 7 -19.22 -1.87 10.33
CA GLY A 7 -18.62 -1.37 11.56
C GLY A 7 -17.55 -2.30 12.15
N GLU A 8 -17.35 -3.49 11.58
CA GLU A 8 -16.41 -4.48 12.08
C GLU A 8 -15.16 -4.56 11.19
N LYS A 9 -13.97 -4.51 11.81
CA LYS A 9 -12.73 -4.59 11.02
C LYS A 9 -12.48 -5.99 10.46
N ASP A 10 -12.42 -6.06 9.15
CA ASP A 10 -11.97 -7.17 8.32
C ASP A 10 -10.47 -7.19 8.06
N LEU A 11 -10.03 -8.32 7.48
CA LEU A 11 -8.65 -8.57 7.09
C LEU A 11 -8.51 -8.78 5.58
N LEU A 12 -7.67 -7.95 4.95
CA LEU A 12 -7.05 -8.25 3.65
C LEU A 12 -5.65 -8.81 3.83
N SER A 13 -5.32 -9.82 3.03
CA SER A 13 -3.99 -10.42 3.03
C SER A 13 -3.52 -10.72 1.61
N GLY A 14 -2.27 -10.40 1.35
CA GLY A 14 -1.57 -10.81 0.13
C GLY A 14 -0.79 -12.09 0.36
N ASP A 15 -0.71 -12.96 -0.65
CA ASP A 15 0.12 -14.17 -0.58
C ASP A 15 1.37 -14.12 -1.47
N THR A 16 2.17 -15.20 -1.39
CA THR A 16 3.43 -15.34 -2.16
C THR A 16 3.22 -15.58 -3.67
N ARG A 17 2.00 -15.47 -4.17
CA ARG A 17 1.63 -15.48 -5.59
C ARG A 17 0.96 -14.17 -5.99
N GLY A 18 0.91 -13.18 -5.10
CA GLY A 18 0.23 -11.91 -5.33
C GLY A 18 -1.29 -12.06 -5.39
N GLN A 19 -1.86 -13.16 -4.85
CA GLN A 19 -3.31 -13.23 -4.66
C GLN A 19 -3.70 -12.37 -3.48
N ILE A 20 -4.86 -11.75 -3.58
CA ILE A 20 -5.46 -10.97 -2.51
C ILE A 20 -6.62 -11.78 -1.92
N TRP A 21 -6.57 -11.95 -0.60
CA TRP A 21 -7.55 -12.71 0.18
C TRP A 21 -8.27 -11.76 1.12
N LEU A 22 -9.59 -11.88 1.18
CA LEU A 22 -10.46 -11.21 2.13
C LEU A 22 -10.97 -12.22 3.16
N TYR A 23 -10.90 -11.85 4.43
CA TYR A 23 -11.48 -12.59 5.54
C TYR A 23 -12.42 -11.63 6.28
N LEU A 24 -13.73 -11.87 6.13
CA LEU A 24 -14.75 -11.07 6.80
C LEU A 24 -14.78 -11.38 8.29
N ASN A 25 -14.89 -10.35 9.13
CA ASN A 25 -15.12 -10.50 10.55
C ASN A 25 -16.60 -10.79 10.79
N THR A 26 -16.90 -12.02 11.20
CA THR A 26 -18.26 -12.46 11.57
C THR A 26 -18.53 -12.39 13.07
N GLY A 27 -17.58 -11.86 13.83
CA GLY A 27 -17.67 -11.60 15.26
C GLY A 27 -17.85 -10.11 15.53
N THR A 28 -17.13 -9.59 16.52
CA THR A 28 -17.07 -8.15 16.81
C THR A 28 -15.62 -7.67 16.81
N GLN A 29 -15.39 -6.37 16.96
CA GLN A 29 -14.07 -5.76 17.05
C GLN A 29 -13.31 -6.24 18.30
N GLU A 30 -14.04 -6.52 19.37
CA GLU A 30 -13.54 -6.98 20.67
C GLU A 30 -13.32 -8.50 20.69
N GLU A 31 -14.15 -9.25 19.96
CA GLU A 31 -14.06 -10.70 19.80
C GLU A 31 -14.06 -11.09 18.31
N PRO A 32 -12.94 -10.86 17.59
CA PRO A 32 -12.90 -11.05 16.14
C PRO A 32 -12.99 -12.52 15.76
N LYS A 33 -13.86 -12.81 14.78
CA LYS A 33 -14.06 -14.15 14.21
C LYS A 33 -14.02 -14.09 12.70
N LEU A 34 -12.83 -14.30 12.15
CA LEU A 34 -12.62 -14.25 10.70
C LEU A 34 -13.21 -15.48 9.99
N ALA A 35 -14.01 -15.24 8.96
CA ALA A 35 -14.54 -16.26 8.07
C ALA A 35 -13.44 -16.90 7.21
N THR A 36 -13.80 -17.96 6.47
CA THR A 36 -12.90 -18.53 5.45
C THR A 36 -12.55 -17.49 4.41
N GLY A 37 -11.26 -17.39 4.09
CA GLY A 37 -10.76 -16.44 3.11
C GLY A 37 -11.36 -16.67 1.71
N VAL A 38 -11.84 -15.59 1.10
CA VAL A 38 -12.26 -15.54 -0.31
C VAL A 38 -11.24 -14.75 -1.12
N ARG A 39 -11.11 -15.07 -2.41
CA ARG A 39 -10.23 -14.30 -3.29
C ARG A 39 -10.93 -13.02 -3.73
N VAL A 40 -10.23 -11.90 -3.63
CA VAL A 40 -10.71 -10.65 -4.20
C VAL A 40 -10.58 -10.72 -5.72
N GLU A 41 -11.61 -10.24 -6.41
CA GLU A 41 -11.71 -10.23 -7.85
C GLU A 41 -11.67 -8.81 -8.41
N ALA A 42 -11.10 -8.68 -9.59
CA ALA A 42 -11.13 -7.49 -10.43
C ALA A 42 -11.51 -7.90 -11.85
N ASP A 43 -12.42 -7.16 -12.50
CA ASP A 43 -12.93 -7.50 -13.84
C ASP A 43 -13.47 -8.95 -13.93
N GLY A 44 -14.16 -9.39 -12.88
CA GLY A 44 -14.76 -10.73 -12.76
C GLY A 44 -13.76 -11.88 -12.68
N LYS A 45 -12.49 -11.61 -12.33
CA LYS A 45 -11.44 -12.63 -12.19
C LYS A 45 -10.67 -12.41 -10.89
N PRO A 46 -10.20 -13.48 -10.22
CA PRO A 46 -9.32 -13.35 -9.07
C PRO A 46 -8.09 -12.50 -9.39
N ILE A 47 -7.77 -11.53 -8.54
CA ILE A 47 -6.52 -10.79 -8.61
C ILE A 47 -5.39 -11.78 -8.34
N VAL A 48 -4.48 -11.90 -9.31
CA VAL A 48 -3.33 -12.82 -9.23
C VAL A 48 -2.07 -12.13 -9.71
N GLY A 49 -0.99 -12.29 -8.96
CA GLY A 49 0.33 -11.86 -9.37
C GLY A 49 0.91 -12.79 -10.44
N ILE A 50 1.42 -12.21 -11.51
CA ILE A 50 2.20 -12.94 -12.51
C ILE A 50 3.65 -12.98 -12.04
N ARG A 51 4.25 -14.18 -12.06
CA ARG A 51 5.69 -14.32 -11.86
C ARG A 51 6.42 -13.83 -13.11
N ARG A 52 7.28 -12.83 -12.95
CA ARG A 52 8.20 -12.38 -14.01
C ARG A 52 9.06 -13.57 -14.46
N LYS A 53 8.95 -13.93 -15.73
CA LYS A 53 9.80 -14.94 -16.40
C LYS A 53 10.72 -14.22 -17.39
N SER A 54 11.98 -14.66 -17.44
CA SER A 54 12.93 -14.14 -18.43
C SER A 54 12.41 -14.40 -19.85
N GLY A 55 12.52 -13.40 -20.73
CA GLY A 55 12.10 -13.50 -22.13
C GLY A 55 10.60 -13.35 -22.40
N VAL A 56 9.78 -13.03 -21.38
CA VAL A 56 8.33 -12.77 -21.55
C VAL A 56 8.07 -11.28 -21.44
N THR A 57 7.46 -10.69 -22.49
CA THR A 57 6.87 -9.35 -22.41
C THR A 57 5.69 -9.42 -21.46
N LEU A 58 5.75 -8.64 -20.38
CA LEU A 58 4.69 -8.58 -19.38
C LEU A 58 3.68 -7.51 -19.79
N ASP A 59 2.40 -7.80 -19.57
CA ASP A 59 1.33 -6.80 -19.64
C ASP A 59 1.62 -5.70 -18.60
N PRO A 60 1.68 -4.41 -18.99
CA PRO A 60 1.92 -3.30 -18.07
C PRO A 60 0.83 -3.13 -17.00
N ASP A 61 -0.37 -3.65 -17.25
CA ASP A 61 -1.52 -3.57 -16.33
C ASP A 61 -1.60 -4.78 -15.40
N ALA A 62 -0.78 -5.83 -15.64
CA ALA A 62 -0.79 -7.00 -14.81
C ALA A 62 -0.11 -6.75 -13.46
N LEU A 63 -0.65 -7.32 -12.40
CA LEU A 63 0.01 -7.36 -11.10
C LEU A 63 1.25 -8.25 -11.18
N ILE A 64 2.42 -7.73 -10.84
CA ILE A 64 3.69 -8.44 -10.89
C ILE A 64 4.34 -8.49 -9.52
N GLY A 65 4.50 -9.70 -8.99
CA GLY A 65 5.26 -9.95 -7.78
C GLY A 65 4.46 -10.55 -6.63
N ILE A 66 5.15 -10.69 -5.49
CA ILE A 66 4.75 -11.51 -4.33
C ILE A 66 4.91 -10.74 -3.01
N TYR A 67 5.04 -9.41 -3.09
CA TYR A 67 5.41 -8.52 -1.97
C TYR A 67 4.45 -7.34 -1.81
N SER A 68 3.25 -7.47 -2.38
CA SER A 68 2.30 -6.39 -2.50
C SER A 68 1.81 -5.94 -1.14
N LYS A 69 1.92 -4.64 -0.91
CA LYS A 69 1.18 -3.95 0.14
C LYS A 69 -0.14 -3.53 -0.46
N ILE A 70 -1.20 -3.90 0.23
CA ILE A 70 -2.57 -3.69 -0.18
C ILE A 70 -3.10 -2.60 0.74
N HIS A 71 -3.59 -1.52 0.15
CA HIS A 71 -4.31 -0.46 0.85
C HIS A 71 -5.74 -0.46 0.34
N PHE A 72 -6.68 -0.30 1.28
CA PHE A 72 -8.09 -0.13 1.02
C PHE A 72 -8.52 1.24 1.55
N ALA A 73 -8.86 2.15 0.66
CA ALA A 73 -9.21 3.54 0.98
C ALA A 73 -9.96 4.16 -0.20
N ASP A 74 -10.79 5.16 0.07
CA ASP A 74 -11.43 6.00 -0.95
C ASP A 74 -10.37 6.90 -1.60
N TRP A 75 -9.72 6.42 -2.67
CA TRP A 75 -8.60 7.13 -3.29
C TRP A 75 -9.09 8.24 -4.20
N ASN A 76 -10.21 8.02 -4.87
CA ASN A 76 -10.80 8.93 -5.84
C ASN A 76 -12.02 9.69 -5.28
N GLY A 77 -12.16 9.81 -3.96
CA GLY A 77 -13.17 10.64 -3.30
C GLY A 77 -14.63 10.33 -3.68
N ASP A 78 -14.92 9.15 -4.21
CA ASP A 78 -16.27 8.80 -4.67
C ASP A 78 -17.14 8.16 -3.56
N GLY A 79 -16.58 8.05 -2.35
CA GLY A 79 -17.20 7.46 -1.18
C GLY A 79 -17.09 5.94 -1.13
N LEU A 80 -16.38 5.30 -2.08
CA LEU A 80 -16.19 3.86 -2.12
C LEU A 80 -14.74 3.49 -1.80
N GLY A 81 -14.54 2.47 -0.97
CA GLY A 81 -13.20 1.97 -0.70
C GLY A 81 -12.59 1.29 -1.93
N ASP A 82 -11.51 1.86 -2.46
CA ASP A 82 -10.72 1.35 -3.58
C ASP A 82 -9.55 0.47 -3.11
N LEU A 83 -8.94 -0.29 -4.03
CA LEU A 83 -7.72 -1.04 -3.76
C LEU A 83 -6.51 -0.44 -4.45
N LEU A 84 -5.46 -0.17 -3.67
CA LEU A 84 -4.14 0.20 -4.16
C LEU A 84 -3.13 -0.88 -3.79
N VAL A 85 -2.44 -1.40 -4.80
CA VAL A 85 -1.59 -2.58 -4.67
C VAL A 85 -0.19 -2.25 -5.16
N GLY A 86 0.77 -2.22 -4.22
CA GLY A 86 2.18 -2.06 -4.56
C GLY A 86 2.71 -3.23 -5.39
N GLN A 87 3.46 -2.93 -6.45
CA GLN A 87 4.05 -3.95 -7.33
C GLN A 87 5.39 -3.49 -7.94
N THR A 88 6.10 -4.36 -8.63
CA THR A 88 7.29 -3.95 -9.41
C THR A 88 7.06 -4.27 -10.88
N GLY A 89 6.11 -3.55 -11.47
CA GLY A 89 5.70 -3.71 -12.85
C GLY A 89 6.75 -3.22 -13.86
N PRO A 90 6.70 -3.65 -15.13
CA PRO A 90 7.48 -3.01 -16.20
C PRO A 90 7.11 -1.53 -16.31
N GLY A 91 8.02 -0.71 -16.83
CA GLY A 91 7.74 0.72 -17.07
C GLY A 91 7.74 1.61 -15.81
N GLY A 92 8.06 1.08 -14.62
CA GLY A 92 8.00 1.86 -13.37
C GLY A 92 6.60 1.94 -12.78
N HIS A 93 5.72 1.00 -13.14
CA HIS A 93 4.36 0.90 -12.62
C HIS A 93 4.44 0.28 -11.22
N ASP A 94 4.62 1.13 -10.23
CA ASP A 94 4.92 0.74 -8.86
C ASP A 94 3.66 0.49 -8.01
N VAL A 95 2.50 0.97 -8.48
CA VAL A 95 1.20 0.79 -7.84
C VAL A 95 0.15 0.52 -8.91
N LEU A 96 -0.71 -0.46 -8.68
CA LEU A 96 -1.97 -0.63 -9.40
C LEU A 96 -3.11 -0.09 -8.56
N PHE A 97 -3.95 0.71 -9.19
CA PHE A 97 -5.23 1.18 -8.70
C PHE A 97 -6.33 0.27 -9.26
N TYR A 98 -7.21 -0.16 -8.38
CA TYR A 98 -8.41 -0.92 -8.71
C TYR A 98 -9.59 -0.15 -8.14
N GLN A 99 -10.33 0.55 -9.02
CA GLN A 99 -11.51 1.30 -8.60
C GLN A 99 -12.61 0.36 -8.14
N ASN A 100 -13.25 0.68 -7.02
CA ASN A 100 -14.50 0.05 -6.63
C ASN A 100 -15.65 0.59 -7.48
N ILE A 101 -16.18 -0.27 -8.35
CA ILE A 101 -17.34 -0.01 -9.21
C ILE A 101 -18.62 -0.69 -8.68
N GLY A 102 -18.55 -1.21 -7.46
CA GLY A 102 -19.64 -1.88 -6.76
C GLY A 102 -20.40 -0.91 -5.86
N THR A 103 -20.51 -1.27 -4.59
CA THR A 103 -21.12 -0.44 -3.55
C THR A 103 -20.23 -0.42 -2.32
N GLU A 104 -20.54 0.47 -1.37
CA GLU A 104 -19.85 0.57 -0.09
C GLU A 104 -19.92 -0.75 0.71
N ASN A 105 -21.05 -1.47 0.64
CA ASN A 105 -21.26 -2.71 1.39
C ASN A 105 -20.87 -3.98 0.60
N GLU A 106 -20.69 -3.86 -0.71
CA GLU A 106 -20.31 -4.96 -1.59
C GLU A 106 -19.30 -4.45 -2.64
N PRO A 107 -18.03 -4.24 -2.25
CA PRO A 107 -16.99 -3.79 -3.16
C PRO A 107 -16.79 -4.74 -4.34
N LYS A 108 -16.70 -4.18 -5.55
CA LYS A 108 -16.40 -4.89 -6.80
C LYS A 108 -15.39 -4.08 -7.58
N PHE A 109 -14.30 -4.69 -8.02
CA PHE A 109 -13.22 -3.93 -8.64
C PHE A 109 -13.24 -4.00 -10.16
N GLY A 110 -13.05 -2.83 -10.78
CA GLY A 110 -12.86 -2.70 -12.23
C GLY A 110 -11.52 -3.25 -12.70
N LYS A 111 -11.21 -3.01 -13.98
CA LYS A 111 -9.90 -3.32 -14.55
C LYS A 111 -8.81 -2.53 -13.80
N PRO A 112 -7.64 -3.12 -13.47
CA PRO A 112 -6.54 -2.37 -12.87
C PRO A 112 -6.01 -1.30 -13.82
N GLU A 113 -5.61 -0.18 -13.24
CA GLU A 113 -4.90 0.89 -13.91
C GLU A 113 -3.61 1.21 -13.15
N PRO A 114 -2.47 1.43 -13.84
CA PRO A 114 -1.26 1.86 -13.18
C PRO A 114 -1.41 3.29 -12.68
N LEU A 115 -1.09 3.51 -11.41
CA LEU A 115 -1.09 4.85 -10.83
C LEU A 115 0.11 5.65 -11.35
N GLU A 116 -0.13 6.87 -11.83
CA GLU A 116 0.96 7.76 -12.25
C GLU A 116 1.75 8.27 -11.04
N LEU A 117 3.03 7.88 -10.97
CA LEU A 117 3.96 8.28 -9.92
C LEU A 117 5.14 9.03 -10.54
N PRO A 118 5.04 10.36 -10.73
CA PRO A 118 6.13 11.11 -11.34
C PRO A 118 7.39 11.04 -10.47
N GLY A 119 8.54 10.70 -11.04
CA GLY A 119 9.81 10.66 -10.31
C GLY A 119 10.55 9.32 -10.44
N PRO A 120 11.38 8.94 -9.45
CA PRO A 120 12.17 7.72 -9.56
C PRO A 120 11.28 6.50 -9.39
N GLY A 121 11.43 5.52 -10.29
CA GLY A 121 10.84 4.20 -10.12
C GLY A 121 11.34 3.53 -8.84
N MET A 122 10.47 2.81 -8.18
CA MET A 122 10.70 2.20 -6.87
C MET A 122 10.98 0.72 -6.99
N SER A 123 11.94 0.26 -6.19
CA SER A 123 12.14 -1.18 -6.02
C SER A 123 11.27 -1.67 -4.86
N ARG A 124 10.41 -2.66 -5.10
CA ARG A 124 9.52 -3.28 -4.10
C ARG A 124 8.75 -2.24 -3.27
N PRO A 125 7.98 -1.37 -3.95
CA PRO A 125 7.21 -0.32 -3.32
C PRO A 125 6.26 -0.89 -2.28
N SER A 126 6.16 -0.17 -1.17
CA SER A 126 5.24 -0.39 -0.07
C SER A 126 4.51 0.94 0.13
N PRO A 127 3.54 1.28 -0.74
CA PRO A 127 2.75 2.50 -0.59
C PRO A 127 2.01 2.49 0.74
N TYR A 128 1.74 3.67 1.27
CA TYR A 128 0.87 3.94 2.40
C TYR A 128 0.09 5.21 2.08
N LEU A 129 -1.23 5.13 2.09
CA LEU A 129 -2.13 6.25 1.82
C LEU A 129 -2.44 7.00 3.10
N VAL A 130 -2.30 8.32 3.07
CA VAL A 130 -2.45 9.16 4.25
C VAL A 130 -2.62 10.62 3.83
N ASP A 131 -3.43 11.39 4.55
CA ASP A 131 -3.37 12.86 4.47
C ASP A 131 -2.13 13.32 5.27
N TRP A 132 -1.00 13.50 4.59
CA TRP A 132 0.28 13.76 5.25
C TRP A 132 0.43 15.22 5.65
N ASP A 133 -0.11 16.14 4.85
CA ASP A 133 0.04 17.58 5.07
C ASP A 133 -1.20 18.25 5.70
N GLY A 134 -2.25 17.48 5.98
CA GLY A 134 -3.46 17.92 6.66
C GLY A 134 -4.39 18.73 5.77
N ASP A 135 -4.31 18.56 4.45
CA ASP A 135 -5.11 19.29 3.48
C ASP A 135 -6.40 18.57 3.05
N GLY A 136 -6.67 17.41 3.64
CA GLY A 136 -7.88 16.61 3.43
C GLY A 136 -7.78 15.62 2.27
N LYS A 137 -6.71 15.67 1.46
CA LYS A 137 -6.52 14.72 0.34
C LYS A 137 -5.56 13.61 0.73
N LEU A 138 -5.81 12.41 0.24
CA LEU A 138 -4.85 11.31 0.39
C LEU A 138 -3.60 11.57 -0.45
N ASP A 139 -2.46 11.60 0.23
CA ASP A 139 -1.11 11.51 -0.32
C ASP A 139 -0.59 10.06 -0.29
N ILE A 140 0.63 9.85 -0.82
CA ILE A 140 1.30 8.54 -0.72
C ILE A 140 2.69 8.67 -0.12
N VAL A 141 2.97 7.85 0.89
CA VAL A 141 4.32 7.61 1.41
C VAL A 141 4.76 6.19 1.06
N PHE A 142 6.01 6.02 0.64
CA PHE A 142 6.54 4.74 0.20
C PHE A 142 7.70 4.24 1.05
N GLY A 143 7.53 3.00 1.52
CA GLY A 143 8.64 2.09 1.78
C GLY A 143 9.23 1.54 0.48
N THR A 144 10.55 1.37 0.43
CA THR A 144 11.30 0.88 -0.72
C THR A 144 12.21 -0.29 -0.33
N GLU A 145 12.76 -1.03 -1.31
CA GLU A 145 13.74 -2.09 -1.04
C GLU A 145 14.99 -1.54 -0.36
N ASN A 146 15.41 -0.31 -0.61
CA ASN A 146 16.53 0.32 0.06
C ASN A 146 16.21 1.78 0.34
N PRO A 147 16.61 2.34 1.51
CA PRO A 147 16.47 3.77 1.78
C PRO A 147 16.95 4.65 0.61
N PRO A 148 16.32 5.81 0.38
CA PRO A 148 15.36 6.49 1.24
C PRO A 148 13.90 6.05 1.03
N LEU A 149 13.03 6.54 1.91
CA LEU A 149 11.59 6.58 1.68
C LEU A 149 11.22 7.76 0.78
N TYR A 150 10.04 7.71 0.17
CA TYR A 150 9.55 8.79 -0.69
C TYR A 150 8.14 9.24 -0.29
N PHE A 151 7.86 10.52 -0.50
CA PHE A 151 6.57 11.18 -0.31
C PHE A 151 6.08 11.74 -1.65
N PHE A 152 4.82 11.48 -1.99
CA PHE A 152 4.13 11.94 -3.17
C PHE A 152 2.90 12.72 -2.71
N ARG A 153 2.94 14.03 -2.90
CA ARG A 153 1.86 14.92 -2.52
C ARG A 153 0.76 14.92 -3.57
N ASN A 154 -0.49 14.75 -3.17
CA ASN A 154 -1.65 14.95 -4.03
C ASN A 154 -1.98 16.44 -4.13
N VAL A 155 -1.75 17.00 -5.32
CA VAL A 155 -2.10 18.39 -5.67
C VAL A 155 -3.33 18.48 -6.57
N GLY A 156 -3.99 17.36 -6.81
CA GLY A 156 -5.28 17.28 -7.49
C GLY A 156 -6.44 17.62 -6.55
N THR A 157 -7.61 17.08 -6.89
CA THR A 157 -8.78 17.05 -6.00
C THR A 157 -8.90 15.66 -5.37
N GLU A 158 -9.84 15.48 -4.45
CA GLU A 158 -10.20 14.16 -3.94
C GLU A 158 -10.69 13.27 -5.09
N GLU A 159 -11.52 13.82 -6.00
CA GLU A 159 -12.12 13.08 -7.11
C GLU A 159 -11.19 12.82 -8.29
N ASN A 160 -10.09 13.56 -8.37
CA ASN A 160 -9.09 13.41 -9.41
C ASN A 160 -7.70 13.64 -8.82
N PRO A 161 -7.18 12.66 -8.07
CA PRO A 161 -5.86 12.74 -7.46
C PRO A 161 -4.78 12.97 -8.51
N LYS A 162 -3.86 13.88 -8.21
CA LYS A 162 -2.69 14.14 -9.06
C LYS A 162 -1.45 14.30 -8.20
N LEU A 163 -0.52 13.38 -8.36
CA LEU A 163 0.69 13.34 -7.56
C LEU A 163 1.78 14.26 -8.11
N GLU A 164 2.41 15.05 -7.24
CA GLU A 164 3.66 15.72 -7.53
C GLU A 164 4.82 14.72 -7.67
N PRO A 165 5.94 15.13 -8.30
CA PRO A 165 7.15 14.32 -8.30
C PRO A 165 7.60 13.90 -6.89
N GLY A 166 7.89 12.61 -6.73
CA GLY A 166 8.27 12.01 -5.46
C GLY A 166 9.48 12.68 -4.81
N LYS A 167 9.32 13.09 -3.55
CA LYS A 167 10.36 13.74 -2.73
C LYS A 167 10.93 12.73 -1.74
N ARG A 168 12.25 12.77 -1.53
CA ARG A 168 12.90 11.92 -0.51
C ARG A 168 12.51 12.38 0.88
N ILE A 169 12.12 11.45 1.74
CA ILE A 169 12.00 11.71 3.17
C ILE A 169 13.38 11.47 3.80
N ASN A 170 13.95 12.52 4.38
CA ASN A 170 15.25 12.48 5.03
C ASN A 170 15.10 11.99 6.46
N LEU A 171 15.19 10.67 6.65
CA LEU A 171 15.25 10.05 7.96
C LEU A 171 16.70 9.95 8.44
N VAL A 172 16.98 10.62 9.55
CA VAL A 172 18.29 10.60 10.19
C VAL A 172 18.20 9.73 11.44
N ALA A 173 18.66 8.49 11.31
CA ALA A 173 18.80 7.56 12.42
C ALA A 173 20.01 6.65 12.19
N ASP A 174 20.66 6.25 13.28
CA ASP A 174 21.81 5.37 13.23
C ASP A 174 21.45 4.07 12.50
N GLU A 175 22.29 3.69 11.55
CA GLU A 175 22.19 2.46 10.74
C GLU A 175 20.98 2.33 9.80
N PHE A 176 20.02 3.28 9.81
CA PHE A 176 18.85 3.22 8.94
C PHE A 176 19.22 3.05 7.46
N GLY A 177 20.15 3.87 6.97
CA GLY A 177 20.63 3.85 5.60
C GLY A 177 21.35 2.57 5.16
N LYS A 178 21.61 1.63 6.08
CA LYS A 178 22.31 0.38 5.79
C LYS A 178 21.37 -0.84 5.64
N GLY A 179 20.08 -0.68 5.94
CA GLY A 179 19.09 -1.75 5.80
C GLY A 179 18.37 -1.76 4.45
N SER A 180 17.43 -2.69 4.32
CA SER A 180 16.63 -2.95 3.12
C SER A 180 15.18 -3.26 3.48
N ARG A 181 14.28 -3.39 2.50
CA ARG A 181 12.85 -3.71 2.68
C ARG A 181 12.18 -2.82 3.71
N CYS A 182 12.32 -1.52 3.53
CA CYS A 182 11.72 -0.55 4.43
C CYS A 182 10.19 -0.67 4.37
N ARG A 183 9.56 -0.73 5.54
CA ARG A 183 8.11 -0.76 5.72
C ARG A 183 7.74 0.33 6.72
N ILE A 184 6.62 0.97 6.48
CA ILE A 184 6.15 2.08 7.27
C ILE A 184 4.77 1.81 7.83
N ASP A 185 4.50 2.44 8.96
CA ASP A 185 3.17 2.68 9.47
C ASP A 185 3.11 4.10 10.05
N LEU A 186 1.96 4.75 9.92
CA LEU A 186 1.75 6.14 10.33
C LEU A 186 0.60 6.21 11.31
N THR A 187 0.83 6.84 12.45
CA THR A 187 -0.17 6.99 13.50
C THR A 187 0.27 8.09 14.46
N ASP A 188 -0.67 8.74 15.13
CA ASP A 188 -0.35 9.62 16.26
C ASP A 188 0.01 8.74 17.47
N TRP A 189 1.30 8.44 17.63
CA TRP A 189 1.80 7.50 18.63
C TRP A 189 1.85 8.13 20.02
N ASN A 190 2.14 9.43 20.09
CA ASN A 190 2.30 10.16 21.35
C ASN A 190 1.05 10.95 21.78
N ASN A 191 -0.02 10.95 20.97
CA ASN A 191 -1.27 11.70 21.15
C ASN A 191 -1.08 13.23 21.09
N ASP A 192 -0.15 13.73 20.27
CA ASP A 192 0.08 15.17 20.08
C ASP A 192 -0.71 15.78 18.91
N GLY A 193 -1.53 14.97 18.24
CA GLY A 193 -2.33 15.35 17.08
C GLY A 193 -1.56 15.38 15.76
N LYS A 194 -0.31 14.91 15.73
CA LYS A 194 0.50 14.80 14.52
C LYS A 194 0.79 13.35 14.21
N LEU A 195 0.96 13.07 12.92
CA LEU A 195 1.35 11.74 12.47
C LEU A 195 2.82 11.47 12.83
N ASP A 196 3.03 10.42 13.61
CA ASP A 196 4.33 9.81 13.85
C ASP A 196 4.55 8.66 12.86
N MET A 197 5.81 8.34 12.59
CA MET A 197 6.18 7.28 11.64
C MET A 197 6.98 6.17 12.30
N LEU A 198 6.44 4.96 12.24
CA LEU A 198 7.17 3.73 12.53
C LEU A 198 7.80 3.22 11.24
N VAL A 199 9.12 3.01 11.24
CA VAL A 199 9.83 2.48 10.07
C VAL A 199 10.59 1.23 10.47
N GLY A 200 10.22 0.10 9.89
CA GLY A 200 10.94 -1.17 9.99
C GLY A 200 11.82 -1.41 8.77
N ASN A 201 13.00 -1.99 8.97
CA ASN A 201 13.80 -2.51 7.87
C ASN A 201 14.33 -3.92 8.15
N PHE A 202 14.88 -4.55 7.13
CA PHE A 202 15.54 -5.84 7.15
C PHE A 202 17.03 -5.67 6.80
N TYR A 203 17.90 -6.30 7.56
CA TYR A 203 19.34 -6.27 7.35
C TYR A 203 19.83 -7.61 6.81
N SER A 204 20.43 -7.63 5.62
CA SER A 204 21.11 -8.82 5.12
C SER A 204 22.20 -8.42 4.14
N TYR A 205 23.45 -8.77 4.48
CA TYR A 205 24.44 -9.26 3.52
C TYR A 205 25.70 -9.84 4.22
N LYS A 206 25.98 -9.52 5.50
CA LYS A 206 27.21 -9.99 6.19
C LYS A 206 27.14 -10.29 7.71
N ARG A 207 25.97 -10.31 8.36
CA ARG A 207 25.83 -10.55 9.82
C ARG A 207 24.58 -11.38 10.16
N PRO A 208 24.54 -12.10 11.30
CA PRO A 208 23.42 -12.97 11.63
C PRO A 208 22.17 -12.11 11.87
N MET A 209 21.26 -12.17 10.91
CA MET A 209 19.80 -11.97 10.97
C MET A 209 19.29 -10.91 11.97
N GLY A 210 18.92 -9.74 11.45
CA GLY A 210 18.20 -8.72 12.22
C GLY A 210 17.55 -7.66 11.32
N GLY A 211 16.70 -6.87 11.93
CA GLY A 211 16.06 -5.68 11.36
C GLY A 211 15.79 -4.74 12.51
N ASN A 212 15.78 -3.44 12.25
CA ASN A 212 15.51 -2.43 13.27
C ASN A 212 14.14 -1.81 12.99
N VAL A 213 13.51 -1.31 14.06
CA VAL A 213 12.33 -0.46 14.00
C VAL A 213 12.70 0.86 14.63
N TRP A 214 12.42 1.96 13.93
CA TRP A 214 12.58 3.32 14.42
C TRP A 214 11.21 4.00 14.53
N LEU A 215 11.04 4.82 15.55
CA LEU A 215 9.93 5.75 15.69
C LEU A 215 10.45 7.16 15.41
N PHE A 216 9.85 7.84 14.44
CA PHE A 216 10.10 9.24 14.14
C PHE A 216 8.86 10.04 14.54
N LEU A 217 9.02 10.90 15.54
CA LEU A 217 7.91 11.74 15.98
C LEU A 217 7.64 12.86 14.96
N GLY A 218 6.36 13.09 14.68
CA GLY A 218 5.85 14.23 13.95
C GLY A 218 6.29 15.54 14.63
N LYS A 219 6.47 16.59 13.83
CA LYS A 219 6.92 17.90 14.31
C LYS A 219 5.95 19.00 13.97
#